data_AF-A0A3N6P049-F1
#
_entry.id   AF-A0A3N6P049-F1
#
_cell.length_a   1.000
_cell.length_b   1.000
_cell.length_c   1.000
_cell.angle_alpha   90.00
_cell.angle_beta   90.00
_cell.angle_gamma   90.00
#
_symmetry.space_group_name_H-M   'P 1'
#
loop_
_entity.id
_entity.type
_entity.pdbx_description
1 polymer ?
#
loop_
_entity_poly.entity_id
_entity_poly.type
_entity_poly.pdbx_seq_one_letter_code
_entity_poly.pdbx_strand_id
1 'polypeptide(L)' 'MRQLTLINPKSYRTISHNFYNRQLAKEAHAKSMKIIPWTVNETTLMDSLLQMGVDGIITDYPDRIPEIY' A
#
# COMPACT_ATOMS: atom_id res chain seq x y z
N MET A 1 -23.93 -6.37 -10.34
CA MET A 1 -23.42 -7.11 -9.15
C MET A 1 -21.91 -6.99 -9.16
N ARG A 2 -21.28 -6.39 -8.14
CA ARG A 2 -19.81 -6.41 -8.01
C ARG A 2 -19.41 -7.77 -7.45
N GLN A 3 -18.65 -8.54 -8.22
CA GLN A 3 -18.09 -9.81 -7.77
C GLN A 3 -17.12 -9.50 -6.61
N LEU A 4 -17.32 -10.13 -5.46
CA LEU A 4 -16.36 -10.04 -4.35
C LEU A 4 -15.09 -10.77 -4.79
N THR A 5 -14.03 -10.02 -5.04
CA THR A 5 -12.71 -10.61 -5.29
C THR A 5 -12.21 -11.24 -3.99
N LEU A 6 -12.03 -12.55 -3.97
CA LEU A 6 -11.39 -13.25 -2.86
C LEU A 6 -9.95 -12.76 -2.72
N ILE A 7 -9.62 -12.12 -1.60
CA ILE A 7 -8.25 -11.71 -1.30
C ILE A 7 -7.50 -12.96 -0.82
N ASN A 8 -6.51 -13.41 -1.61
CA ASN A 8 -5.63 -14.50 -1.22
C ASN A 8 -4.61 -13.96 -0.19
N PRO A 9 -4.52 -14.49 1.04
CA PRO A 9 -3.57 -13.99 2.04
C PRO A 9 -2.09 -14.13 1.63
N LYS A 10 -1.79 -14.95 0.61
CA LYS A 10 -0.44 -15.01 0.01
C LYS A 10 -0.17 -13.92 -1.03
N SER A 11 -1.16 -13.10 -1.39
CA SER A 11 -1.03 -12.10 -2.46
C SER A 11 -0.62 -10.71 -1.96
N TYR A 12 -0.44 -10.51 -0.66
CA TYR A 12 -0.04 -9.21 -0.12
C TYR A 12 0.79 -9.31 1.15
N ARG A 13 1.64 -8.30 1.38
CA ARG A 13 2.48 -8.10 2.56
C ARG A 13 2.12 -6.75 3.18
N THR A 14 1.83 -6.75 4.47
CA THR A 14 1.58 -5.53 5.24
C THR A 14 2.71 -5.29 6.23
N ILE A 15 3.16 -4.04 6.38
CA ILE A 15 4.26 -3.64 7.28
C ILE A 15 3.99 -2.26 7.86
N SER A 16 4.66 -1.90 8.95
CA SER A 16 4.64 -0.49 9.38
C SER A 16 5.31 0.39 8.32
N HIS A 17 4.72 1.56 8.01
CA HIS A 17 5.29 2.52 7.07
C HIS A 17 6.72 2.94 7.45
N ASN A 18 7.06 2.92 8.75
CA ASN A 18 8.40 3.22 9.26
C ASN A 18 9.49 2.27 8.74
N PHE A 19 9.13 1.06 8.34
CA PHE A 19 10.06 0.06 7.82
C PHE A 19 9.98 -0.07 6.30
N TYR A 20 9.14 0.73 5.63
CA TYR A 20 8.99 0.65 4.19
C TYR A 20 10.22 1.24 3.46
N ASN A 21 10.59 0.60 2.35
CA ASN A 21 11.54 1.14 1.38
C ASN A 21 11.29 0.50 0.00
N ARG A 22 11.88 1.10 -1.05
CA ARG A 22 11.73 0.62 -2.44
C ARG A 22 12.22 -0.81 -2.67
N GLN A 23 13.18 -1.28 -1.88
CA GLN A 23 13.71 -2.65 -2.02
C GLN A 23 12.66 -3.68 -1.58
N LEU A 24 11.92 -3.41 -0.50
CA LEU A 24 10.84 -4.27 -0.03
C LEU A 24 9.70 -4.38 -1.05
N ALA A 25 9.37 -3.29 -1.75
CA ALA A 25 8.39 -3.32 -2.83
C ALA A 25 8.85 -4.24 -3.96
N LYS A 26 10.09 -4.06 -4.44
CA LYS A 26 10.67 -4.93 -5.47
C LYS A 26 10.66 -6.41 -5.08
N GLU A 27 11.00 -6.73 -3.84
CA GLU A 27 10.99 -8.11 -3.33
C GLU A 27 9.58 -8.70 -3.25
N ALA A 28 8.60 -7.90 -2.84
CA ALA A 28 7.20 -8.32 -2.83
C ALA A 28 6.70 -8.56 -4.26
N HIS A 29 6.92 -7.61 -5.16
CA HIS A 29 6.52 -7.69 -6.56
C HIS A 29 7.18 -8.88 -7.28
N ALA A 30 8.45 -9.17 -7.01
CA ALA A 30 9.15 -10.34 -7.55
C ALA A 30 8.51 -11.68 -7.12
N LYS A 31 7.78 -11.69 -5.99
CA LYS A 31 7.02 -12.84 -5.50
C LYS A 31 5.53 -12.78 -5.90
N SER A 32 5.16 -11.89 -6.83
CA SER A 32 3.77 -11.61 -7.19
C SER A 32 2.88 -11.23 -5.99
N MET A 33 3.48 -10.56 -5.00
CA MET A 33 2.80 -10.03 -3.82
C MET A 33 2.69 -8.51 -3.91
N LYS A 34 1.55 -7.98 -3.47
CA LYS A 34 1.35 -6.55 -3.20
C LYS A 34 2.03 -6.15 -1.89
N ILE A 35 2.45 -4.91 -1.75
CA ILE A 35 2.93 -4.35 -0.47
C ILE A 35 2.04 -3.17 -0.04
N ILE A 36 1.51 -3.26 1.18
CA ILE A 36 0.49 -2.33 1.70
C ILE A 36 0.87 -1.91 3.13
N PRO A 37 1.62 -0.81 3.32
CA PRO A 37 2.00 -0.36 4.65
C PRO A 37 0.84 0.24 5.47
N TRP A 38 0.98 0.17 6.79
CA TRP A 38 0.08 0.76 7.79
C TRP A 38 0.89 1.52 8.86
N THR A 39 0.30 2.37 9.68
CA THR A 39 -0.89 3.18 9.40
C THR A 39 -0.38 4.51 8.84
N VAL A 40 -0.88 4.95 7.69
CA VAL A 40 -0.41 6.17 7.01
C VAL A 40 -1.48 7.24 7.13
N ASN A 41 -1.26 8.29 7.93
CA ASN A 41 -2.30 9.27 8.26
C ASN A 41 -2.03 10.68 7.71
N GLU A 42 -0.80 10.94 7.26
CA GLU A 42 -0.34 12.19 6.67
C GLU A 42 -0.36 12.12 5.14
N THR A 43 -1.01 13.09 4.48
CA THR A 43 -1.16 13.11 3.01
C THR A 43 0.17 13.16 2.27
N THR A 44 1.14 13.91 2.79
CA THR A 44 2.50 13.97 2.24
C THR A 44 3.21 12.62 2.27
N LEU A 45 2.96 11.82 3.31
CA LEU A 45 3.49 10.46 3.40
C LEU A 45 2.75 9.52 2.44
N MET A 46 1.43 9.67 2.28
CA MET A 46 0.66 8.93 1.27
C MET A 46 1.27 9.15 -0.13
N ASP A 47 1.47 10.39 -0.53
CA ASP A 47 2.07 10.75 -1.82
C ASP A 47 3.48 10.19 -1.99
N SER A 48 4.31 10.32 -0.95
CA SER A 48 5.68 9.77 -0.98
C SER A 48 5.67 8.24 -1.15
N LEU A 49 4.81 7.53 -0.44
CA LEU A 49 4.73 6.07 -0.51
C LEU A 49 4.22 5.60 -1.87
N LEU A 50 3.22 6.29 -2.44
CA LEU A 50 2.74 6.03 -3.80
C LEU A 50 3.86 6.19 -4.83
N GLN A 51 4.62 7.29 -4.77
CA GLN A 51 5.78 7.50 -5.65
C GLN A 51 6.91 6.47 -5.42
N MET A 52 6.97 5.88 -4.23
CA MET A 52 7.91 4.81 -3.92
C MET A 52 7.42 3.41 -4.32
N GLY A 53 6.21 3.28 -4.88
CA GLY A 53 5.71 2.04 -5.48
C GLY A 53 4.97 1.09 -4.54
N VAL A 54 4.28 1.60 -3.52
CA VAL A 54 3.31 0.78 -2.76
C VAL A 54 2.10 0.44 -3.62
N ASP A 55 1.45 -0.68 -3.33
CA ASP A 55 0.22 -1.10 -4.03
C ASP A 55 -1.07 -0.59 -3.36
N GLY A 56 -0.91 0.04 -2.19
CA GLY A 56 -1.98 0.62 -1.39
C GLY A 56 -1.46 1.06 -0.03
N ILE A 57 -2.32 1.70 0.75
CA ILE A 57 -2.04 2.11 2.12
C ILE A 57 -3.21 1.73 3.03
N ILE A 58 -2.93 1.52 4.30
CA ILE A 58 -3.96 1.41 5.35
C ILE A 58 -3.89 2.69 6.18
N THR A 59 -5.02 3.36 6.33
CA THR A 59 -5.15 4.68 6.96
C THR A 59 -6.40 4.74 7.81
N ASP A 60 -6.36 5.53 8.88
CA ASP A 60 -7.54 5.89 9.66
C ASP A 60 -8.35 7.01 8.99
N TYR A 61 -7.77 7.71 8.02
CA TYR A 61 -8.33 8.90 7.35
C TYR A 61 -8.41 8.73 5.83
N PRO A 62 -9.26 7.82 5.32
CA PRO A 62 -9.39 7.58 3.87
C PRO A 62 -9.93 8.80 3.10
N ASP A 63 -10.60 9.72 3.78
CA ASP A 63 -11.12 10.99 3.26
C ASP A 63 -10.00 11.99 2.90
N ARG A 64 -8.78 11.78 3.41
CA ARG A 64 -7.64 12.66 3.14
C ARG A 64 -6.82 12.26 1.91
N ILE A 65 -7.16 11.15 1.25
CA ILE A 65 -6.42 10.68 0.08
C ILE A 65 -6.46 11.81 -0.97
N PRO A 66 -5.30 12.37 -1.36
CA PRO A 66 -5.27 13.39 -2.39
C PRO A 66 -5.83 12.80 -3.69
N GLU A 67 -6.66 13.57 -4.41
CA GLU A 67 -7.16 13.14 -5.71
C GLU A 67 -5.97 12.82 -6.63
N ILE A 68 -5.89 11.57 -7.04
CA ILE A 68 -4.86 11.10 -7.97
C ILE A 68 -5.31 11.55 -9.36
N TYR A 69 -4.73 12.64 -9.86
CA TYR A 69 -5.00 13.19 -11.20
C TYR A 69 -4.42 12.33 -12.33
#